data_AF-A0A4R2B7U5-F1
#
_entry.id   AF-A0A4R2B7U5-F1
#
_cell.length_a   1.000
_cell.length_b   1.000
_cell.length_c   1.000
_cell.angle_alpha   90.00
_cell.angle_beta   90.00
_cell.angle_gamma   90.00
#
_symmetry.space_group_name_H-M   'P 1'
#
loop_
_entity.id
_entity.type
_entity.pdbx_description
1 polymer ?
#
loop_
_entity_poly.entity_id
_entity_poly.type
_entity_poly.pdbx_seq_one_letter_code
_entity_poly.pdbx_strand_id
1 'polypeptide(L)'
;MSLVRVGRARLAIALPQYRKQLLSLKSPELDDLFEAYALAAEALETLNMQVPKQPERLAEYRDICASIQTEVLSLLRECNGA
;
A
#
# COMPACT_ATOMS: atom_id res chain seq x y z
N MET A 1 12.75 7.85 -7.21
CA MET A 1 12.58 6.41 -6.90
C MET A 1 11.29 5.94 -7.57
N SER A 2 11.20 4.71 -8.08
CA SER A 2 9.95 4.19 -8.67
C SER A 2 8.88 4.04 -7.57
N LEU A 3 7.63 4.47 -7.87
CA LEU A 3 6.50 4.37 -6.95
C LEU A 3 6.24 2.92 -6.55
N VAL A 4 6.36 1.97 -7.49
CA VAL A 4 6.31 0.52 -7.20
C VAL A 4 7.25 0.16 -6.06
N ARG A 5 8.52 0.58 -6.13
CA ARG A 5 9.53 0.24 -5.12
C ARG A 5 9.20 0.85 -3.75
N VAL A 6 8.70 2.08 -3.73
CA VAL A 6 8.31 2.76 -2.50
C VAL A 6 7.10 2.08 -1.87
N GLY A 7 6.06 1.82 -2.66
CA GLY A 7 4.85 1.15 -2.21
C GLY A 7 5.10 -0.25 -1.69
N ARG A 8 5.87 -1.03 -2.44
CA ARG A 8 6.34 -2.37 -2.04
C ARG A 8 7.09 -2.35 -0.71
N ALA A 9 7.99 -1.39 -0.51
CA ALA A 9 8.73 -1.25 0.74
C ALA A 9 7.80 -0.84 1.91
N ARG A 10 6.89 0.10 1.68
CA ARG A 10 5.92 0.53 2.71
C ARG A 10 4.94 -0.60 3.08
N LEU A 11 4.44 -1.36 2.12
CA LEU A 11 3.61 -2.54 2.35
C LEU A 11 4.38 -3.65 3.08
N ALA A 12 5.65 -3.87 2.76
CA ALA A 12 6.51 -4.81 3.48
C ALA A 12 6.76 -4.42 4.96
N ILE A 13 6.58 -3.14 5.31
CA ILE A 13 6.60 -2.65 6.69
C ILE A 13 5.21 -2.83 7.34
N ALA A 14 4.15 -2.47 6.63
CA ALA A 14 2.76 -2.58 7.10
C ALA A 14 2.30 -4.04 7.29
N LEU A 15 2.79 -4.96 6.47
CA LEU A 15 2.40 -6.37 6.40
C LEU A 15 3.61 -7.28 6.63
N PRO A 16 4.19 -7.31 7.85
CA PRO A 16 5.46 -8.01 8.11
C PRO A 16 5.38 -9.52 7.83
N GLN A 17 4.21 -10.14 8.04
CA GLN A 17 4.00 -11.56 7.79
C GLN A 17 4.11 -11.95 6.30
N TYR A 18 3.82 -11.02 5.38
CA TYR A 18 3.91 -11.23 3.94
C TYR A 18 5.16 -10.60 3.31
N ARG A 19 6.04 -10.00 4.10
CA ARG A 19 7.21 -9.27 3.64
C ARG A 19 8.06 -10.05 2.62
N LYS A 20 8.30 -11.33 2.85
CA LYS A 20 9.08 -12.16 1.91
C LYS A 20 8.42 -12.24 0.54
N GLN A 21 7.13 -12.55 0.51
CA GLN A 21 6.34 -12.67 -0.72
C GLN A 21 6.24 -11.31 -1.43
N LEU A 22 5.94 -10.26 -0.66
CA LEU A 22 5.92 -8.90 -1.15
C LEU A 22 7.25 -8.50 -1.78
N LEU A 23 8.41 -9.00 -1.32
CA LEU A 23 9.73 -8.67 -1.89
C LEU A 23 10.21 -9.61 -3.01
N SER A 24 9.62 -10.80 -3.15
CA SER A 24 10.03 -11.80 -4.14
C SER A 24 9.09 -11.90 -5.36
N LEU A 25 7.79 -11.65 -5.18
CA LEU A 25 6.80 -11.82 -6.24
C LEU A 25 6.95 -10.75 -7.32
N LYS A 26 6.76 -11.16 -8.57
CA LYS A 26 6.68 -10.27 -9.72
C LYS A 26 5.31 -10.50 -10.35
N SER A 27 4.40 -9.56 -10.12
CA SER A 27 3.09 -9.52 -10.76
C SER A 27 2.81 -8.08 -11.16
N PRO A 28 2.46 -7.79 -12.43
CA PRO A 28 2.05 -6.45 -12.86
C PRO A 28 0.89 -5.90 -12.04
N GLU A 29 -0.07 -6.76 -11.66
CA GLU A 29 -1.24 -6.39 -10.86
C GLU A 29 -0.81 -5.95 -9.45
N LEU A 30 0.17 -6.62 -8.86
CA LEU A 30 0.76 -6.19 -7.58
C LEU A 30 1.56 -4.90 -7.73
N ASP A 31 2.27 -4.72 -8.85
CA ASP A 31 3.05 -3.52 -9.09
C ASP A 31 2.15 -2.27 -9.17
N ASP A 32 0.98 -2.36 -9.84
CA ASP A 32 -0.03 -1.30 -9.88
C ASP A 32 -0.55 -0.96 -8.47
N LEU A 33 -0.86 -1.98 -7.66
CA LEU A 33 -1.29 -1.78 -6.27
C LEU A 33 -0.18 -1.17 -5.40
N PHE A 34 1.08 -1.49 -5.67
CA PHE A 34 2.21 -0.86 -4.99
C PHE A 34 2.30 0.63 -5.34
N GLU A 35 2.15 1.00 -6.62
CA GLU A 35 2.13 2.41 -6.99
C GLU A 35 0.98 3.17 -6.32
N ALA A 36 -0.23 2.61 -6.37
CA ALA A 36 -1.41 3.20 -5.76
C ALA A 36 -1.22 3.38 -4.24
N TYR A 37 -0.66 2.38 -3.56
CA TYR A 37 -0.37 2.47 -2.13
C TYR A 37 0.68 3.55 -1.81
N ALA A 38 1.71 3.69 -2.66
CA ALA A 38 2.74 4.71 -2.47
C ALA A 38 2.12 6.11 -2.49
N LEU A 39 1.25 6.38 -3.45
CA LEU A 39 0.55 7.66 -3.59
C LEU A 39 -0.42 7.92 -2.43
N ALA A 40 -1.25 6.93 -2.08
CA ALA A 40 -2.21 7.07 -0.98
C ALA A 40 -1.51 7.31 0.37
N ALA A 41 -0.43 6.59 0.65
CA ALA A 41 0.35 6.77 1.87
C ALA A 41 1.04 8.14 1.91
N GLU A 42 1.61 8.60 0.79
CA GLU A 42 2.25 9.93 0.71
C GLU A 42 1.22 11.07 0.89
N ALA A 43 0.05 10.94 0.28
CA ALA A 43 -1.03 11.90 0.46
C ALA A 43 -1.53 11.91 1.91
N LEU A 44 -1.64 10.75 2.56
CA LEU A 44 -2.00 10.65 3.97
C LEU A 44 -0.96 11.34 4.87
N GLU A 45 0.34 11.11 4.62
CA GLU A 45 1.44 11.77 5.33
C GLU A 45 1.37 13.30 5.14
N THR A 46 1.14 13.75 3.91
CA THR A 46 1.03 15.16 3.55
C THR A 46 -0.16 15.82 4.23
N LEU A 47 -1.35 15.20 4.16
CA LEU A 47 -2.55 15.68 4.86
C LEU A 47 -2.35 15.72 6.37
N ASN A 48 -1.57 14.78 6.91
CA ASN A 48 -1.24 14.76 8.32
C ASN A 48 -0.20 15.84 8.70
N MET A 49 0.47 16.50 7.77
CA MET A 49 1.33 17.65 8.07
C MET A 49 0.61 18.99 7.87
N GLN A 50 -0.56 19.01 7.21
CA GLN A 50 -1.31 20.22 6.94
C GLN A 50 -1.99 20.83 8.19
N VAL A 51 -2.07 22.16 8.20
CA VAL A 51 -2.80 22.96 9.17
C VAL A 51 -3.70 23.95 8.41
N PRO A 52 -5.03 23.97 8.66
CA PRO A 52 -5.76 23.15 9.62
C PRO A 52 -5.84 21.66 9.20
N LYS A 53 -5.98 20.78 10.19
CA LYS A 53 -6.17 19.34 9.96
C LYS A 53 -7.50 19.10 9.24
N GLN A 54 -7.50 18.17 8.29
CA GLN A 54 -8.69 17.75 7.55
C GLN A 54 -9.05 16.30 7.93
N PRO A 55 -9.76 16.07 9.04
CA PRO A 55 -9.98 14.73 9.59
C PRO A 55 -10.75 13.80 8.65
N GLU A 56 -11.68 14.34 7.87
CA GLU A 56 -12.47 13.58 6.87
C GLU A 56 -11.57 13.03 5.76
N ARG A 57 -10.73 13.88 5.16
CA ARG A 57 -9.76 13.44 4.15
C ARG A 57 -8.73 12.47 4.71
N LEU A 58 -8.31 12.66 5.96
CA LEU A 58 -7.42 11.70 6.61
C LEU A 58 -8.09 10.33 6.80
N ALA A 59 -9.38 10.28 7.09
CA ALA A 59 -10.13 9.03 7.18
C ALA A 59 -10.24 8.37 5.80
N GLU A 60 -10.62 9.13 4.77
CA GLU A 60 -10.72 8.65 3.39
C GLU A 60 -9.40 8.02 2.91
N TYR A 61 -8.27 8.70 3.08
CA TYR A 61 -6.97 8.16 2.66
C TYR A 61 -6.52 6.96 3.51
N ARG A 62 -6.95 6.85 4.77
CA ARG A 62 -6.73 5.64 5.58
C ARG A 62 -7.53 4.46 5.03
N ASP A 63 -8.79 4.69 4.66
CA ASP A 63 -9.66 3.65 4.10
C ASP A 63 -9.13 3.17 2.74
N ILE A 64 -8.65 4.08 1.89
CA ILE A 64 -7.97 3.74 0.63
C ILE A 64 -6.74 2.86 0.90
N CYS A 65 -5.87 3.27 1.83
CA CYS A 65 -4.69 2.46 2.21
C CYS A 65 -5.09 1.05 2.69
N ALA A 66 -6.15 0.94 3.51
CA ALA A 66 -6.64 -0.33 4.03
C ALA A 66 -7.26 -1.21 2.93
N SER A 67 -7.98 -0.60 1.97
CA SER A 67 -8.55 -1.31 0.82
C SER A 67 -7.43 -1.92 -0.03
N ILE A 68 -6.41 -1.13 -0.38
CA ILE A 68 -5.27 -1.61 -1.17
C ILE A 68 -4.53 -2.74 -0.43
N GLN A 69 -4.31 -2.61 0.88
CA GLN A 69 -3.72 -3.69 1.67
C GLN A 69 -4.55 -4.98 1.58
N THR A 70 -5.88 -4.89 1.68
CA THR A 70 -6.78 -6.05 1.60
C THR A 70 -6.72 -6.73 0.22
N GLU A 71 -6.64 -5.94 -0.84
CA GLU A 71 -6.56 -6.43 -2.22
C GLU A 71 -5.21 -7.13 -2.48
N VAL A 72 -4.11 -6.50 -2.04
CA VAL A 72 -2.77 -7.12 -2.05
C VAL A 72 -2.77 -8.43 -1.29
N LEU A 73 -3.38 -8.48 -0.10
CA LEU A 73 -3.48 -9.71 0.69
C LEU A 73 -4.26 -10.82 -0.01
N SER A 74 -5.28 -10.47 -0.79
CA SER A 74 -6.07 -11.42 -1.56
C SER A 74 -5.23 -12.04 -2.67
N LEU A 75 -4.57 -11.20 -3.48
CA LEU A 75 -3.67 -11.66 -4.55
C LEU A 75 -2.51 -12.50 -4.02
N LEU A 76 -1.92 -12.12 -2.88
CA LEU A 76 -0.87 -12.90 -2.24
C LEU A 76 -1.35 -14.29 -1.81
N ARG A 77 -2.60 -14.42 -1.34
CA ARG A 77 -3.17 -15.73 -0.99
C ARG A 77 -3.41 -16.58 -2.23
N GLU A 78 -3.89 -15.97 -3.30
CA GLU A 78 -4.09 -16.64 -4.58
C GLU A 78 -2.75 -17.15 -5.16
N CYS A 79 -1.66 -16.38 -5.03
CA CYS A 79 -0.32 -16.82 -5.43
C CYS A 79 0.30 -17.90 -4.52
N ASN A 80 -0.17 -18.12 -3.29
CA ASN A 80 0.35 -19.18 -2.40
C ASN A 80 -0.40 -20.51 -2.53
N GLY A 81 -1.51 -20.54 -3.28
CA GLY A 81 -2.34 -21.74 -3.47
C GLY A 81 -2.01 -22.56 -4.73
N ALA A 82 -0.94 -22.21 -5.46
CA ALA A 82 -0.50 -22.86 -6.69
C ALA A 82 0.75 -23.71 -6.49
#